data_AF-Q5A0W4-F1
#
_entry.id   AF-Q5A0W4-F1
#
_cell.length_a   1.000
_cell.length_b   1.000
_cell.length_c   1.000
_cell.angle_alpha   90.00
_cell.angle_beta   90.00
_cell.angle_gamma   90.00
#
_symmetry.space_group_name_H-M   'P 1'
#
loop_
_entity.id
_entity.type
_entity.pdbx_description
1 polymer ?
#
loop_
_entity_poly.entity_id
_entity_poly.type
_entity_poly.pdbx_seq_one_letter_code
_entity_poly.pdbx_strand_id
1 'polypeptide(L)'
;MDFKSRYESSLTLTKFFGSLPLLVAFPLVFLSHSLSTTSFEFAYENTILLNIFLASACLSIVILAHRLNVLPISNATATTSGSNKMSTMYLLSTFYVIYTSASFLPANRVAVLYLGLFLNSWNLYTPLAFVLDCYTNFKEFYGLHIVFTYALVILGYYLLSSKLNSSSLSNLLSSLDKPTVFGTFIFSALALVFYNPSMFNFSMIGVNLATFIVFMISVQEFQMRDSRLSSVFVSLLLELLQYVVLLQQPSFSQIINIGLAAVVTPDKSYHFEQDEEKGTDQGHKITNNSAPILKELMGHSDTRAIFNFLLLNATFMFVQFLYSFRSKSLGLLSDSLHMALDCMSLVLGLIAGVISKHEIDSNGKYPFGLKNFEILAGFTNGTLLVGISGSILFEAIGRLFNPVHLQKTTELIIVSILGLLVNLVGIFAFNHGHSHGHSHGHSHGSSHSHEHSHGHSHEHSHAPNCDSEDEHDHMNDNMKGIFLHIMADALGSVGVVISTILTKYFSWDGFDPIASIIIATLIFVSAVPLIKSTASTLLLSISKTKEDQIRNILHEVQQVKGVRSLTTPRFWPGPRNNVCGYVHIQVYRGENTSYIKRQCEKMFESRNMDVMLQIENDYDDCWCRK
;
A
#
# COMPACT_ATOMS: atom_id res chain seq x y z
N MET A 1 21.73 24.81 23.86
CA MET A 1 21.56 24.84 22.39
C MET A 1 21.61 23.46 21.76
N ASP A 2 22.46 22.53 22.24
CA ASP A 2 22.58 21.18 21.66
C ASP A 2 21.33 20.29 21.71
N PHE A 3 20.51 20.36 22.77
CA PHE A 3 19.30 19.54 22.83
C PHE A 3 18.26 19.92 21.78
N LYS A 4 18.12 21.23 21.49
CA LYS A 4 17.17 21.71 20.49
C LYS A 4 17.61 21.36 19.07
N SER A 5 18.90 21.49 18.76
CA SER A 5 19.43 21.09 17.44
C SER A 5 19.33 19.58 17.22
N ARG A 6 19.60 18.75 18.26
CA ARG A 6 19.44 17.30 18.16
C ARG A 6 17.98 16.92 17.92
N TYR A 7 17.05 17.51 18.66
CA TYR A 7 15.62 17.23 18.53
C TYR A 7 15.06 17.68 17.17
N GLU A 8 15.44 18.86 16.69
CA GLU A 8 15.09 19.34 15.35
C GLU A 8 15.69 18.41 14.27
N SER A 9 16.95 17.98 14.43
CA SER A 9 17.58 17.06 13.47
C SER A 9 16.89 15.69 13.42
N SER A 10 16.57 15.08 14.56
CA SER A 10 15.88 13.79 14.60
C SER A 10 14.47 13.89 14.00
N LEU A 11 13.74 14.96 14.30
CA LEU A 11 12.40 15.19 13.76
C LEU A 11 12.43 15.40 12.24
N THR A 12 13.41 16.15 11.73
CA THR A 12 13.58 16.33 10.27
C THR A 12 13.92 15.03 9.56
N LEU A 13 14.70 14.15 10.19
CA LEU A 13 15.05 12.85 9.63
C LEU A 13 13.83 11.92 9.56
N THR A 14 13.04 11.83 10.64
CA THR A 14 11.83 11.00 10.67
C THR A 14 10.80 11.49 9.64
N LYS A 15 10.58 12.80 9.55
CA LYS A 15 9.70 13.38 8.51
C LYS A 15 10.21 13.08 7.10
N PHE A 16 11.53 13.11 6.89
CA PHE A 16 12.13 12.76 5.60
C PHE A 16 11.87 11.31 5.21
N PHE A 17 12.11 10.36 6.11
CA PHE A 17 11.83 8.94 5.86
C PHE A 17 10.34 8.68 5.59
N GLY A 18 9.44 9.36 6.31
CA GLY A 18 8.00 9.26 6.06
C GLY A 18 7.58 9.75 4.67
N SER A 19 8.30 10.69 4.08
CA SER A 19 8.03 11.25 2.75
C SER A 19 8.71 10.52 1.58
N LEU A 20 9.52 9.50 1.84
CA LEU A 20 10.24 8.77 0.80
C LEU A 20 9.36 8.22 -0.32
N PRO A 21 8.17 7.62 -0.06
CA PRO A 21 7.31 7.13 -1.13
C PRO A 21 6.99 8.21 -2.16
N LEU A 22 6.68 9.41 -1.68
CA LEU A 22 6.44 10.57 -2.53
C LEU A 22 7.70 11.01 -3.28
N LEU A 23 8.82 11.14 -2.57
CA LEU A 23 10.08 11.62 -3.15
C LEU A 23 10.64 10.66 -4.20
N VAL A 24 10.28 9.38 -4.16
CA VAL A 24 10.61 8.40 -5.19
C VAL A 24 9.56 8.41 -6.32
N ALA A 25 8.26 8.40 -6.00
CA ALA A 25 7.20 8.32 -7.00
C ALA A 25 7.10 9.59 -7.87
N PHE A 26 7.24 10.78 -7.27
CA PHE A 26 7.12 12.07 -7.97
C PHE A 26 8.07 12.20 -9.17
N PRO A 27 9.40 12.04 -9.04
CA PRO A 27 10.28 12.16 -10.20
C PRO A 27 10.14 10.99 -11.18
N LEU A 28 9.69 9.81 -10.73
CA LEU A 28 9.41 8.67 -11.61
C LEU A 28 8.25 8.94 -12.58
N VAL A 29 7.28 9.78 -12.22
CA VAL A 29 6.24 10.23 -13.17
C VAL A 29 6.87 10.93 -14.36
N PHE A 30 7.85 11.82 -14.15
CA PHE A 30 8.52 12.51 -15.26
C PHE A 30 9.47 11.58 -16.02
N LEU A 31 10.20 10.70 -15.32
CA LEU A 31 11.10 9.75 -15.97
C LEU A 31 10.33 8.77 -16.87
N SER A 32 9.27 8.13 -16.35
CA SER A 32 8.46 7.19 -17.14
C SER A 32 7.76 7.85 -18.33
N HIS A 33 7.37 9.12 -18.22
CA HIS A 33 6.84 9.91 -19.35
C HIS A 33 7.89 10.06 -20.45
N SER A 34 9.11 10.46 -20.10
CA SER A 34 10.21 10.61 -21.07
C SER A 34 10.57 9.31 -21.80
N LEU A 35 10.21 8.15 -21.23
CA LEU A 35 10.45 6.81 -21.78
C LEU A 35 9.26 6.21 -22.50
N SER A 36 8.12 6.90 -22.48
CA SER A 36 6.89 6.42 -23.12
C SER A 36 6.91 6.58 -24.64
N THR A 37 7.85 7.36 -25.20
CA THR A 37 8.07 7.51 -26.65
C THR A 37 9.41 6.94 -27.09
N THR A 38 9.46 6.21 -28.21
CA THR A 38 10.65 5.47 -28.64
C THR A 38 11.68 6.26 -29.47
N SER A 39 11.31 7.41 -30.07
CA SER A 39 12.23 8.17 -30.94
C SER A 39 11.91 9.68 -31.02
N PHE A 40 12.97 10.51 -31.11
CA PHE A 40 12.88 11.97 -31.20
C PHE A 40 12.49 12.51 -32.59
N GLU A 41 12.79 11.78 -33.67
CA GLU A 41 12.78 12.33 -35.04
C GLU A 41 11.38 12.62 -35.63
N PHE A 42 10.31 11.99 -35.11
CA PHE A 42 8.91 12.24 -35.53
C PHE A 42 8.00 12.54 -34.32
N ALA A 43 8.56 13.16 -33.28
CA ALA A 43 8.01 13.11 -31.93
C ALA A 43 6.78 14.00 -31.67
N TYR A 44 6.61 15.14 -32.36
CA TYR A 44 5.63 16.15 -31.89
C TYR A 44 4.19 15.65 -31.84
N GLU A 45 3.67 15.04 -32.91
CA GLU A 45 2.29 14.54 -32.96
C GLU A 45 2.06 13.39 -31.96
N ASN A 46 3.02 12.46 -31.87
CA ASN A 46 2.95 11.33 -30.95
C ASN A 46 3.01 11.80 -29.49
N THR A 47 3.84 12.79 -29.19
CA THR A 47 3.95 13.42 -27.86
C THR A 47 2.66 14.15 -27.49
N ILE A 48 2.03 14.87 -28.43
CA ILE A 48 0.72 15.49 -28.19
C ILE A 48 -0.31 14.42 -27.81
N LEU A 49 -0.38 13.34 -28.60
CA LEU A 49 -1.32 12.25 -28.35
C LEU A 49 -1.07 11.56 -26.99
N LEU A 50 0.20 11.28 -26.67
CA LEU A 50 0.60 10.72 -25.38
C LEU A 50 0.22 11.65 -24.22
N ASN A 51 0.47 12.96 -24.35
CA ASN A 51 0.17 13.93 -23.30
C ASN A 51 -1.34 14.06 -23.07
N ILE A 52 -2.16 13.99 -24.12
CA ILE A 52 -3.64 13.96 -24.00
C ILE A 52 -4.09 12.70 -23.24
N PHE A 53 -3.52 11.54 -23.60
CA PHE A 53 -3.83 10.29 -22.92
C PHE A 53 -3.44 10.33 -21.45
N LEU A 54 -2.20 10.69 -21.13
CA LEU A 54 -1.74 10.73 -19.74
C LEU A 54 -2.50 11.76 -18.92
N ALA A 55 -2.80 12.94 -19.48
CA ALA A 55 -3.61 13.95 -18.79
C ALA A 55 -5.02 13.43 -18.45
N SER A 56 -5.70 12.78 -19.40
CA SER A 56 -7.03 12.22 -19.18
C SER A 56 -7.03 10.99 -18.28
N ALA A 57 -5.99 10.14 -18.35
CA ALA A 57 -5.80 8.99 -17.48
C ALA A 57 -5.52 9.42 -16.03
N CYS A 58 -4.59 10.36 -15.80
CA CYS A 58 -4.32 10.94 -14.49
C CYS A 58 -5.58 11.56 -13.89
N LEU A 59 -6.33 12.35 -14.66
CA LEU A 59 -7.58 12.93 -14.18
C LEU A 59 -8.63 11.87 -13.84
N SER A 60 -8.72 10.79 -14.63
CA SER A 60 -9.59 9.64 -14.33
C SER A 60 -9.21 8.95 -13.01
N ILE A 61 -7.90 8.80 -12.75
CA ILE A 61 -7.37 8.29 -11.48
C ILE A 61 -7.76 9.21 -10.31
N VAL A 62 -7.62 10.53 -10.47
CA VAL A 62 -8.02 11.48 -9.41
C VAL A 62 -9.52 11.42 -9.14
N ILE A 63 -10.37 11.34 -10.18
CA ILE A 63 -11.83 11.19 -10.05
C ILE A 63 -12.17 9.89 -9.31
N LEU A 64 -11.50 8.79 -9.67
CA LEU A 64 -11.73 7.49 -9.04
C LEU A 64 -11.30 7.52 -7.57
N ALA A 65 -10.13 8.07 -7.27
CA ALA A 65 -9.61 8.21 -5.91
C ALA A 65 -10.51 9.09 -5.04
N HIS A 66 -11.09 10.16 -5.61
CA HIS A 66 -12.09 10.99 -4.93
C HIS A 66 -13.39 10.21 -4.69
N ARG A 67 -13.91 9.48 -5.69
CA ARG A 67 -15.14 8.69 -5.55
C ARG A 67 -15.02 7.57 -4.52
N LEU A 68 -13.86 6.94 -4.43
CA LEU A 68 -13.56 5.89 -3.46
C LEU A 68 -13.26 6.46 -2.06
N ASN A 69 -13.36 7.77 -1.85
CA ASN A 69 -12.99 8.45 -0.60
C ASN A 69 -11.58 8.06 -0.12
N VAL A 70 -10.65 7.84 -1.08
CA VAL A 70 -9.24 7.57 -0.78
C VAL A 70 -8.52 8.87 -0.49
N LEU A 71 -8.92 9.98 -1.13
CA LEU A 71 -8.33 11.30 -0.88
C LEU A 71 -9.13 12.06 0.21
N PRO A 72 -8.51 12.66 1.23
CA PRO A 72 -9.14 13.43 2.30
C PRO A 72 -9.50 14.84 1.82
N ILE A 73 -10.10 14.93 0.63
CA ILE A 73 -10.61 16.18 0.11
C ILE A 73 -11.99 16.34 0.73
N SER A 74 -12.21 17.40 1.51
CA SER A 74 -13.48 17.68 2.18
C SER A 74 -14.65 17.46 1.21
N ASN A 75 -15.63 16.65 1.60
CA ASN A 75 -16.81 16.41 0.76
C ASN A 75 -17.41 17.75 0.36
N ALA A 76 -17.51 17.98 -0.95
CA ALA A 76 -18.08 19.21 -1.49
C ALA A 76 -19.44 19.48 -0.83
N THR A 77 -19.64 20.68 -0.30
CA THR A 77 -20.99 21.11 0.11
C THR A 77 -21.88 20.96 -1.10
N ALA A 78 -22.88 20.08 -1.04
CA ALA A 78 -23.67 19.51 -2.14
C ALA A 78 -24.54 20.52 -2.95
N THR A 79 -24.04 21.72 -3.22
CA THR A 79 -24.81 22.83 -3.80
C THR A 79 -24.56 23.06 -5.28
N THR A 80 -23.54 22.45 -5.90
CA THR A 80 -23.28 22.58 -7.35
C THR A 80 -23.47 21.25 -8.08
N SER A 81 -24.73 20.86 -8.29
CA SER A 81 -25.11 19.64 -9.02
C SER A 81 -24.92 19.71 -10.55
N GLY A 82 -24.37 20.82 -11.08
CA GLY A 82 -24.15 20.98 -12.52
C GLY A 82 -22.75 20.51 -12.94
N SER A 83 -22.67 19.64 -13.94
CA SER A 83 -21.38 19.35 -14.59
C SER A 83 -20.87 20.61 -15.27
N ASN A 84 -19.64 21.00 -14.96
CA ASN A 84 -19.04 22.20 -15.49
C ASN A 84 -17.94 21.82 -16.49
N LYS A 85 -18.27 21.87 -17.79
CA LYS A 85 -17.30 21.58 -18.86
C LYS A 85 -16.06 22.47 -18.77
N MET A 86 -16.17 23.70 -18.25
CA MET A 86 -15.03 24.59 -18.08
C MET A 86 -14.08 24.10 -16.98
N SER A 87 -14.57 23.55 -15.86
CA SER A 87 -13.70 22.98 -14.82
C SER A 87 -13.00 21.71 -15.31
N THR A 88 -13.72 20.89 -16.10
CA THR A 88 -13.12 19.73 -16.77
C THR A 88 -12.00 20.13 -17.72
N MET A 89 -12.25 21.11 -18.59
CA MET A 89 -11.27 21.58 -19.56
C MET A 89 -10.07 22.24 -18.87
N TYR A 90 -10.31 22.96 -17.78
CA TYR A 90 -9.26 23.53 -16.93
C TYR A 90 -8.31 22.45 -16.41
N LEU A 91 -8.82 21.44 -15.68
CA LEU A 91 -7.95 20.41 -15.10
C LEU A 91 -7.25 19.57 -16.16
N LEU A 92 -7.93 19.23 -17.27
CA LEU A 92 -7.33 18.52 -18.38
C LEU A 92 -6.18 19.34 -19.00
N SER A 93 -6.39 20.64 -19.19
CA SER A 93 -5.35 21.54 -19.69
C SER A 93 -4.16 21.67 -18.73
N THR A 94 -4.40 21.69 -17.41
CA THR A 94 -3.34 21.73 -16.41
C THR A 94 -2.43 20.51 -16.51
N PHE A 95 -2.99 19.30 -16.50
CA PHE A 95 -2.19 18.07 -16.66
C PHE A 95 -1.47 18.03 -18.02
N TYR A 96 -2.14 18.46 -19.09
CA TYR A 96 -1.53 18.51 -20.42
C TYR A 96 -0.33 19.47 -20.48
N VAL A 97 -0.43 20.66 -19.88
CA VAL A 97 0.67 21.63 -19.79
C VAL A 97 1.84 21.05 -19.00
N ILE A 98 1.57 20.34 -17.89
CA ILE A 98 2.60 19.68 -17.09
C ILE A 98 3.38 18.64 -17.91
N TYR A 99 2.68 17.72 -18.58
CA TYR A 99 3.34 16.71 -19.42
C TYR A 99 4.05 17.33 -20.63
N THR A 100 3.48 18.38 -21.23
CA THR A 100 4.13 19.09 -22.34
C THR A 100 5.44 19.76 -21.89
N SER A 101 5.48 20.32 -20.67
CA SER A 101 6.73 20.86 -20.12
C SER A 101 7.81 19.80 -19.89
N ALA A 102 7.40 18.55 -19.61
CA ALA A 102 8.29 17.41 -19.43
C ALA A 102 8.88 16.85 -20.73
N SER A 103 8.31 17.21 -21.89
CA SER A 103 8.79 16.75 -23.21
C SER A 103 10.02 17.49 -23.73
N PHE A 104 10.29 18.71 -23.23
CA PHE A 104 11.31 19.60 -23.80
C PHE A 104 12.56 19.78 -22.93
N LEU A 105 12.49 19.40 -21.64
CA LEU A 105 13.64 19.40 -20.75
C LEU A 105 13.86 18.01 -20.15
N PRO A 106 15.09 17.69 -19.72
CA PRO A 106 15.36 16.45 -19.00
C PRO A 106 14.43 16.30 -17.79
N ALA A 107 13.91 15.08 -17.58
CA ALA A 107 12.98 14.79 -16.49
C ALA A 107 13.47 15.27 -15.12
N ASN A 108 14.80 15.25 -14.89
CA ASN A 108 15.40 15.72 -13.65
C ASN A 108 15.16 17.22 -13.44
N ARG A 109 15.41 18.02 -14.47
CA ARG A 109 15.20 19.46 -14.40
C ARG A 109 13.74 19.78 -14.10
N VAL A 110 12.82 19.14 -14.80
CA VAL A 110 11.38 19.39 -14.66
C VAL A 110 10.88 18.97 -13.28
N ALA A 111 11.31 17.81 -12.78
CA ALA A 111 10.96 17.36 -11.44
C ALA A 111 11.42 18.36 -10.36
N VAL A 112 12.69 18.80 -10.40
CA VAL A 112 13.22 19.74 -9.40
C VAL A 112 12.58 21.14 -9.55
N LEU A 113 12.26 21.58 -10.78
CA LEU A 113 11.54 22.84 -11.00
C LEU A 113 10.15 22.82 -10.35
N TYR A 114 9.35 21.79 -10.62
CA TYR A 114 8.02 21.67 -10.01
C TYR A 114 8.12 21.55 -8.49
N LEU A 115 9.00 20.67 -7.98
CA LEU A 115 9.21 20.52 -6.53
C LEU A 115 9.65 21.83 -5.89
N GLY A 116 10.58 22.55 -6.52
CA GLY A 116 11.08 23.84 -6.05
C GLY A 116 9.97 24.88 -5.96
N LEU A 117 9.12 24.99 -7.00
CA LEU A 117 7.97 25.90 -7.03
C LEU A 117 6.90 25.53 -5.99
N PHE A 118 6.68 24.23 -5.73
CA PHE A 118 5.76 23.77 -4.69
C PHE A 118 6.29 24.05 -3.28
N LEU A 119 7.60 23.90 -3.06
CA LEU A 119 8.22 24.21 -1.77
C LEU A 119 8.26 25.72 -1.50
N ASN A 120 8.61 26.51 -2.52
CA ASN A 120 8.66 27.96 -2.48
C ASN A 120 8.45 28.54 -3.88
N SER A 121 7.35 29.29 -4.05
CA SER A 121 6.98 29.94 -5.30
C SER A 121 8.07 30.90 -5.81
N TRP A 122 8.81 31.52 -4.90
CA TRP A 122 9.94 32.41 -5.18
C TRP A 122 11.25 31.75 -4.73
N ASN A 123 11.69 30.72 -5.47
CA ASN A 123 12.97 30.06 -5.24
C ASN A 123 14.05 30.58 -6.20
N LEU A 124 15.30 30.61 -5.73
CA LEU A 124 16.46 31.03 -6.54
C LEU A 124 16.88 29.93 -7.54
N TYR A 125 16.41 28.70 -7.37
CA TYR A 125 16.73 27.59 -8.25
C TYR A 125 16.19 27.82 -9.67
N THR A 126 14.92 28.23 -9.84
CA THR A 126 14.30 28.47 -11.15
C THR A 126 15.10 29.43 -12.05
N PRO A 127 15.48 30.65 -11.62
CA PRO A 127 16.27 31.55 -12.46
C PRO A 127 17.69 31.03 -12.71
N LEU A 128 18.34 30.40 -11.72
CA LEU A 128 19.68 29.83 -11.91
C LEU A 128 19.68 28.67 -12.91
N ALA A 129 18.67 27.80 -12.83
CA ALA A 129 18.48 26.70 -13.75
C ALA A 129 18.21 27.19 -15.18
N PHE A 130 17.39 28.24 -15.32
CA PHE A 130 17.14 28.89 -16.61
C PHE A 130 18.44 29.43 -17.23
N VAL A 131 19.24 30.17 -16.45
CA VAL A 131 20.53 30.69 -16.92
C VAL A 131 21.48 29.56 -17.32
N LEU A 132 21.53 28.49 -16.54
CA LEU A 132 22.34 27.32 -16.84
C LEU A 132 21.91 26.65 -18.15
N ASP A 133 20.61 26.43 -18.35
CA ASP A 133 20.09 25.79 -19.56
C ASP A 133 20.26 26.68 -20.80
N CYS A 134 20.11 28.01 -20.66
CA CYS A 134 20.42 28.96 -21.72
C CYS A 134 21.90 28.95 -22.08
N TYR A 135 22.79 28.83 -21.09
CA TYR A 135 24.23 28.79 -21.33
C TYR A 135 24.67 27.47 -22.00
N THR A 136 24.14 26.33 -21.55
CA THR A 136 24.53 25.01 -22.07
C THR A 136 24.01 24.77 -23.49
N ASN A 137 22.83 25.29 -23.83
CA ASN A 137 22.17 25.08 -25.12
C ASN A 137 22.26 26.28 -26.08
N PHE A 138 23.11 27.27 -25.79
CA PHE A 138 23.19 28.52 -26.56
C PHE A 138 23.48 28.31 -28.06
N LYS A 139 24.20 27.23 -28.42
CA LYS A 139 24.75 27.03 -29.76
C LYS A 139 23.74 26.58 -30.83
N GLU A 140 22.56 26.09 -30.48
CA GLU A 140 21.71 25.33 -31.41
C GLU A 140 20.32 25.94 -31.71
N PHE A 141 20.13 27.26 -31.59
CA PHE A 141 18.82 27.90 -31.84
C PHE A 141 17.68 27.43 -30.88
N TYR A 142 17.98 26.57 -29.90
CA TYR A 142 17.04 26.08 -28.88
C TYR A 142 16.59 27.13 -27.85
N GLY A 143 17.15 28.35 -27.87
CA GLY A 143 16.84 29.38 -26.87
C GLY A 143 15.34 29.67 -26.73
N LEU A 144 14.61 29.72 -27.85
CA LEU A 144 13.16 29.93 -27.85
C LEU A 144 12.39 28.75 -27.21
N HIS A 145 12.84 27.52 -27.43
CA HIS A 145 12.25 26.32 -26.81
C HIS A 145 12.46 26.28 -25.30
N ILE A 146 13.63 26.72 -24.81
CA ILE A 146 13.91 26.79 -23.37
C ILE A 146 13.00 27.81 -22.70
N VAL A 147 12.93 29.03 -23.25
CA VAL A 147 12.05 30.09 -22.74
C VAL A 147 10.60 29.61 -22.72
N PHE A 148 10.14 29.00 -23.80
CA PHE A 148 8.78 28.44 -23.89
C PHE A 148 8.53 27.38 -22.83
N THR A 149 9.49 26.48 -22.58
CA THR A 149 9.29 25.40 -21.61
C THR A 149 9.26 25.92 -20.18
N TYR A 150 10.13 26.87 -19.81
CA TYR A 150 10.06 27.51 -18.49
C TYR A 150 8.74 28.26 -18.31
N ALA A 151 8.21 28.90 -19.36
CA ALA A 151 6.89 29.50 -19.33
C ALA A 151 5.78 28.45 -19.09
N LEU A 152 5.85 27.27 -19.73
CA LEU A 152 4.93 26.17 -19.49
C LEU A 152 5.01 25.60 -18.07
N VAL A 153 6.22 25.45 -17.50
CA VAL A 153 6.39 25.00 -16.12
C VAL A 153 5.73 25.97 -15.13
N ILE A 154 5.98 27.27 -15.31
CA ILE A 154 5.39 28.32 -14.48
C ILE A 154 3.87 28.34 -14.65
N LEU A 155 3.36 28.25 -15.89
CA LEU A 155 1.93 28.17 -16.17
C LEU A 155 1.29 26.94 -15.51
N GLY A 156 1.87 25.77 -15.68
CA GLY A 156 1.40 24.52 -15.07
C GLY A 156 1.34 24.61 -13.55
N TYR A 157 2.37 25.19 -12.94
CA TYR A 157 2.39 25.47 -11.51
C TYR A 157 1.26 26.42 -11.08
N TYR A 158 1.07 27.57 -11.74
CA TYR A 158 0.01 28.52 -11.38
C TYR A 158 -1.40 27.95 -11.59
N LEU A 159 -1.61 27.17 -12.65
CA LEU A 159 -2.88 26.51 -12.91
C LEU A 159 -3.21 25.47 -11.81
N LEU A 160 -2.20 24.75 -11.33
CA LEU A 160 -2.39 23.76 -10.26
C LEU A 160 -2.53 24.44 -8.89
N SER A 161 -1.67 25.43 -8.56
CA SER A 161 -1.62 26.11 -7.27
C SER A 161 -2.82 27.01 -6.99
N SER A 162 -3.35 27.70 -8.00
CA SER A 162 -4.50 28.61 -7.84
C SER A 162 -5.78 27.94 -7.32
N LYS A 163 -5.89 26.61 -7.45
CA LYS A 163 -7.06 25.82 -7.07
C LYS A 163 -6.78 24.73 -6.03
N LEU A 164 -5.56 24.67 -5.49
CA LEU A 164 -5.14 23.66 -4.51
C LEU A 164 -5.76 23.85 -3.12
N ASN A 165 -6.50 24.93 -2.85
CA ASN A 165 -7.29 25.04 -1.62
C ASN A 165 -8.29 23.88 -1.52
N SER A 166 -8.26 23.12 -0.42
CA SER A 166 -9.00 21.86 -0.23
C SER A 166 -10.50 21.99 -0.57
N SER A 167 -11.15 23.07 -0.16
CA SER A 167 -12.56 23.37 -0.47
C SER A 167 -12.83 23.67 -1.94
N SER A 168 -11.89 24.34 -2.63
CA SER A 168 -12.00 24.62 -4.06
C SER A 168 -11.75 23.37 -4.89
N LEU A 169 -10.80 22.54 -4.48
CA LEU A 169 -10.44 21.31 -5.19
C LEU A 169 -11.58 20.28 -5.14
N SER A 170 -12.23 20.07 -3.99
CA SER A 170 -13.39 19.16 -3.93
C SER A 170 -14.57 19.65 -4.75
N ASN A 171 -14.87 20.95 -4.70
CA ASN A 171 -15.91 21.55 -5.52
C ASN A 171 -15.60 21.42 -7.03
N LEU A 172 -14.33 21.59 -7.43
CA LEU A 172 -13.91 21.36 -8.81
C LEU A 172 -14.07 19.91 -9.21
N LEU A 173 -13.54 18.96 -8.42
CA LEU A 173 -13.59 17.52 -8.71
C LEU A 173 -15.03 16.98 -8.78
N SER A 174 -15.89 17.43 -7.87
CA SER A 174 -17.31 17.06 -7.86
C SER A 174 -18.09 17.64 -9.04
N SER A 175 -17.68 18.81 -9.56
CA SER A 175 -18.29 19.45 -10.74
C SER A 175 -17.84 18.86 -12.08
N LEU A 176 -16.92 17.90 -12.12
CA LEU A 176 -16.35 17.40 -13.38
C LEU A 176 -17.36 16.64 -14.24
N ASP A 177 -17.36 16.98 -15.53
CA ASP A 177 -18.08 16.25 -16.56
C ASP A 177 -17.38 14.91 -16.89
N LYS A 178 -17.73 13.88 -16.11
CA LYS A 178 -17.14 12.53 -16.19
C LYS A 178 -17.19 11.92 -17.60
N PRO A 179 -18.30 12.00 -18.37
CA PRO A 179 -18.33 11.50 -19.75
C PRO A 179 -17.26 12.10 -20.65
N THR A 180 -16.97 13.40 -20.49
CA THR A 180 -15.90 14.05 -21.27
C THR A 180 -14.53 13.52 -20.88
N VAL A 181 -14.24 13.38 -19.58
CA VAL A 181 -12.94 12.83 -19.12
C VAL A 181 -12.74 11.39 -19.61
N PHE A 182 -13.70 10.50 -19.33
CA PHE A 182 -13.61 9.10 -19.74
C PHE A 182 -13.65 8.94 -21.27
N GLY A 183 -14.42 9.78 -21.97
CA GLY A 183 -14.44 9.82 -23.43
C GLY A 183 -13.09 10.21 -24.03
N THR A 184 -12.46 11.27 -23.52
CA THR A 184 -11.10 11.66 -23.96
C THR A 184 -10.05 10.60 -23.65
N PHE A 185 -10.14 9.96 -22.47
CA PHE A 185 -9.29 8.83 -22.09
C PHE A 185 -9.43 7.65 -23.04
N ILE A 186 -10.66 7.17 -23.29
CA ILE A 186 -10.90 6.04 -24.19
C ILE A 186 -10.48 6.38 -25.62
N PHE A 187 -10.81 7.58 -26.11
CA PHE A 187 -10.49 7.99 -27.47
C PHE A 187 -8.98 8.12 -27.70
N SER A 188 -8.26 8.74 -26.76
CA SER A 188 -6.81 8.85 -26.82
C SER A 188 -6.10 7.51 -26.64
N ALA A 189 -6.65 6.59 -25.82
CA ALA A 189 -6.17 5.22 -25.70
C ALA A 189 -6.31 4.45 -27.02
N LEU A 190 -7.47 4.55 -27.68
CA LEU A 190 -7.69 3.95 -28.99
C LEU A 190 -6.74 4.57 -30.03
N ALA A 191 -6.58 5.88 -30.04
CA ALA A 191 -5.66 6.56 -30.95
C ALA A 191 -4.20 6.13 -30.73
N LEU A 192 -3.74 5.93 -29.49
CA LEU A 192 -2.40 5.37 -29.20
C LEU A 192 -2.20 3.99 -29.84
N VAL A 193 -3.22 3.13 -29.78
CA VAL A 193 -3.17 1.77 -30.31
C VAL A 193 -3.24 1.75 -31.85
N PHE A 194 -4.07 2.62 -32.45
CA PHE A 194 -4.34 2.59 -33.90
C PHE A 194 -3.48 3.52 -34.73
N TYR A 195 -2.97 4.64 -34.18
CA TYR A 195 -2.22 5.62 -34.96
C TYR A 195 -0.82 5.12 -35.31
N ASN A 196 0.02 4.86 -34.29
CA ASN A 196 1.40 4.40 -34.46
C ASN A 196 1.88 3.66 -33.20
N PRO A 197 1.42 2.42 -32.95
CA PRO A 197 1.70 1.71 -31.70
C PRO A 197 3.20 1.44 -31.48
N SER A 198 4.01 1.34 -32.54
CA SER A 198 5.47 1.13 -32.45
C SER A 198 6.21 2.33 -31.85
N MET A 199 5.58 3.50 -31.82
CA MET A 199 6.18 4.72 -31.26
C MET A 199 6.01 4.81 -29.74
N PHE A 200 5.11 4.01 -29.16
CA PHE A 200 4.75 4.08 -27.76
C PHE A 200 5.26 2.87 -26.97
N ASN A 201 5.89 3.13 -25.84
CA ASN A 201 6.24 2.10 -24.89
C ASN A 201 5.11 1.93 -23.87
N PHE A 202 4.15 1.05 -24.18
CA PHE A 202 2.99 0.79 -23.31
C PHE A 202 3.37 0.36 -21.89
N SER A 203 4.53 -0.29 -21.71
CA SER A 203 5.03 -0.64 -20.37
C SER A 203 5.38 0.62 -19.57
N MET A 204 6.05 1.60 -20.19
CA MET A 204 6.40 2.87 -19.54
C MET A 204 5.18 3.74 -19.27
N ILE A 205 4.18 3.69 -20.15
CA ILE A 205 2.88 4.32 -19.92
C ILE A 205 2.21 3.70 -18.67
N GLY A 206 2.25 2.37 -18.54
CA GLY A 206 1.75 1.67 -17.36
C GLY A 206 2.47 2.09 -16.08
N VAL A 207 3.80 2.18 -16.11
CA VAL A 207 4.59 2.68 -14.97
C VAL A 207 4.28 4.13 -14.65
N ASN A 208 4.06 4.99 -15.64
CA ASN A 208 3.67 6.37 -15.42
C ASN A 208 2.39 6.46 -14.60
N LEU A 209 1.36 5.71 -15.00
CA LEU A 209 0.08 5.70 -14.29
C LEU A 209 0.20 5.08 -12.89
N ALA A 210 0.97 4.01 -12.74
CA ALA A 210 1.18 3.37 -11.44
C ALA A 210 1.95 4.28 -10.46
N THR A 211 3.03 4.90 -10.91
CA THR A 211 3.80 5.86 -10.10
C THR A 211 2.99 7.12 -9.80
N PHE A 212 2.11 7.55 -10.71
CA PHE A 212 1.15 8.62 -10.43
C PHE A 212 0.13 8.25 -9.36
N ILE A 213 -0.36 7.01 -9.33
CA ILE A 213 -1.24 6.52 -8.26
C ILE A 213 -0.51 6.57 -6.92
N VAL A 214 0.71 6.05 -6.85
CA VAL A 214 1.50 6.08 -5.61
C VAL A 214 1.79 7.52 -5.20
N PHE A 215 2.13 8.40 -6.14
CA PHE A 215 2.30 9.83 -5.89
C PHE A 215 1.02 10.45 -5.30
N MET A 216 -0.14 10.23 -5.91
CA MET A 216 -1.42 10.79 -5.45
C MET A 216 -1.80 10.33 -4.04
N ILE A 217 -1.49 9.08 -3.71
CA ILE A 217 -1.73 8.53 -2.37
C ILE A 217 -0.72 9.12 -1.37
N SER A 218 0.56 9.18 -1.74
CA SER A 218 1.66 9.65 -0.89
C SER A 218 1.64 11.16 -0.65
N VAL A 219 1.03 11.96 -1.54
CA VAL A 219 0.96 13.44 -1.43
C VAL A 219 0.32 13.87 -0.10
N GLN A 220 -0.60 13.07 0.44
CA GLN A 220 -1.30 13.38 1.68
C GLN A 220 -0.39 13.38 2.90
N GLU A 221 0.69 12.61 2.83
CA GLU A 221 1.66 12.49 3.89
C GLU A 221 2.72 13.59 3.84
N PHE A 222 2.70 14.40 2.78
CA PHE A 222 3.68 15.42 2.56
C PHE A 222 3.53 16.57 3.55
N GLN A 223 4.11 16.38 4.74
CA GLN A 223 4.34 17.43 5.74
C GLN A 223 5.69 18.14 5.52
N MET A 224 6.41 17.80 4.45
CA MET A 224 7.84 18.08 4.28
C MET A 224 8.15 19.43 3.64
N ARG A 225 7.57 20.52 4.18
CA ARG A 225 8.01 21.88 3.85
C ARG A 225 9.28 22.31 4.60
N ASP A 226 9.99 21.40 5.26
CA ASP A 226 11.10 21.77 6.14
C ASP A 226 12.51 21.39 5.64
N SER A 227 12.65 20.36 4.80
CA SER A 227 13.98 19.79 4.48
C SER A 227 14.48 20.15 3.08
N ARG A 228 15.61 20.86 3.04
CA ARG A 228 16.39 21.12 1.81
C ARG A 228 16.88 19.82 1.15
N LEU A 229 16.95 18.71 1.89
CA LEU A 229 17.44 17.43 1.37
C LEU A 229 16.47 16.80 0.36
N SER A 230 15.19 17.15 0.38
CA SER A 230 14.18 16.61 -0.54
C SER A 230 14.53 16.87 -2.02
N SER A 231 14.89 18.11 -2.35
CA SER A 231 15.23 18.52 -3.73
C SER A 231 16.53 17.88 -4.20
N VAL A 232 17.54 17.81 -3.32
CA VAL A 232 18.81 17.14 -3.60
C VAL A 232 18.59 15.65 -3.80
N PHE A 233 17.77 15.01 -2.95
CA PHE A 233 17.45 13.59 -3.06
C PHE A 233 16.72 13.28 -4.37
N VAL A 234 15.69 14.07 -4.72
CA VAL A 234 14.96 13.90 -5.99
C VAL A 234 15.90 14.04 -7.19
N SER A 235 16.77 15.06 -7.19
CA SER A 235 17.73 15.25 -8.27
C SER A 235 18.74 14.10 -8.35
N LEU A 236 19.29 13.67 -7.22
CA LEU A 236 20.29 12.59 -7.16
C LEU A 236 19.67 11.26 -7.58
N LEU A 237 18.49 10.95 -7.08
CA LEU A 237 17.75 9.73 -7.41
C LEU A 237 17.48 9.66 -8.90
N LEU A 238 17.01 10.75 -9.51
CA LEU A 238 16.68 10.73 -10.92
C LEU A 238 17.91 10.63 -11.82
N GLU A 239 19.01 11.29 -11.46
CA GLU A 239 20.29 11.12 -12.18
C GLU A 239 20.82 9.70 -12.05
N LEU A 240 20.73 9.10 -10.85
CA LEU A 240 21.11 7.71 -10.65
C LEU A 240 20.24 6.76 -11.50
N LEU A 241 18.92 6.99 -11.54
CA LEU A 241 18.01 6.19 -12.35
C LEU A 241 18.23 6.40 -13.85
N GLN A 242 18.50 7.63 -14.33
CA GLN A 242 18.82 7.86 -15.74
C GLN A 242 20.13 7.19 -16.13
N TYR A 243 21.15 7.27 -15.28
CA TYR A 243 22.42 6.59 -15.49
C TYR A 243 22.25 5.06 -15.55
N VAL A 244 21.51 4.48 -14.60
CA VAL A 244 21.36 3.02 -14.46
C VAL A 244 20.36 2.44 -15.46
N VAL A 245 19.19 3.06 -15.61
CA VAL A 245 18.09 2.57 -16.45
C VAL A 245 18.30 2.95 -17.91
N LEU A 246 18.72 4.19 -18.19
CA LEU A 246 18.85 4.71 -19.56
C LEU A 246 20.25 4.63 -20.15
N LEU A 247 21.26 4.32 -19.33
CA LEU A 247 22.68 4.40 -19.71
C LEU A 247 23.07 5.79 -20.25
N GLN A 248 22.35 6.83 -19.84
CA GLN A 248 22.72 8.19 -20.20
C GLN A 248 23.76 8.66 -19.21
N GLN A 249 24.97 8.93 -19.71
CA GLN A 249 26.01 9.56 -18.91
C GLN A 249 25.52 10.96 -18.50
N PRO A 250 25.59 11.32 -17.20
CA PRO A 250 25.14 12.61 -16.75
C PRO A 250 25.99 13.69 -17.42
N SER A 251 25.34 14.58 -18.14
CA SER A 251 25.99 15.77 -18.68
C SER A 251 26.50 16.64 -17.53
N PHE A 252 27.52 17.47 -17.80
CA PHE A 252 28.02 18.42 -16.79
C PHE A 252 26.90 19.31 -16.21
N SER A 253 25.91 19.67 -17.04
CA SER A 253 24.74 20.45 -16.64
C SER A 253 23.82 19.71 -15.64
N GLN A 254 23.72 18.39 -15.77
CA GLN A 254 22.94 17.51 -14.89
C GLN A 254 23.65 17.29 -13.55
N ILE A 255 24.98 17.16 -13.56
CA ILE A 255 25.78 17.09 -12.33
C ILE A 255 25.65 18.40 -11.53
N ILE A 256 25.77 19.55 -12.20
CA ILE A 256 25.54 20.84 -11.56
C ILE A 256 24.11 20.93 -10.99
N ASN A 257 23.12 20.32 -11.64
CA ASN A 257 21.73 20.34 -11.17
C ASN A 257 21.58 19.74 -9.76
N ILE A 258 22.32 18.67 -9.44
CA ILE A 258 22.30 18.05 -8.11
C ILE A 258 22.74 19.05 -7.05
N GLY A 259 23.83 19.79 -7.30
CA GLY A 259 24.30 20.85 -6.41
C GLY A 259 23.33 22.04 -6.36
N LEU A 260 22.77 22.42 -7.51
CA LEU A 260 21.83 23.53 -7.61
C LEU A 260 20.53 23.25 -6.85
N ALA A 261 20.06 22.00 -6.81
CA ALA A 261 18.89 21.59 -6.06
C ALA A 261 19.00 21.89 -4.55
N ALA A 262 20.22 22.02 -4.00
CA ALA A 262 20.45 22.42 -2.61
C ALA A 262 20.09 23.90 -2.33
N VAL A 263 19.96 24.73 -3.38
CA VAL A 263 19.55 26.14 -3.29
C VAL A 263 18.05 26.27 -3.03
N VAL A 264 17.26 25.22 -3.28
CA VAL A 264 15.82 25.22 -3.00
C VAL A 264 15.61 25.34 -1.49
N THR A 265 15.24 26.54 -1.05
CA THR A 265 14.85 26.80 0.34
C THR A 265 13.34 26.74 0.45
N PRO A 266 12.79 25.78 1.20
CA PRO A 266 11.35 25.69 1.36
C PRO A 266 10.85 26.85 2.23
N ASP A 267 9.65 27.32 1.92
CA ASP A 267 9.04 28.46 2.62
C ASP A 267 8.50 28.02 4.00
N LYS A 268 9.06 28.59 5.06
CA LYS A 268 8.68 28.31 6.45
C LYS A 268 7.48 29.12 6.93
N SER A 269 7.02 30.12 6.18
CA SER A 269 5.93 31.03 6.59
C SER A 269 4.64 30.29 6.95
N TYR A 270 4.36 29.17 6.29
CA TYR A 270 3.16 28.35 6.52
C TYR A 270 3.10 27.63 7.87
N HIS A 271 4.22 27.53 8.62
CA HIS A 271 4.16 27.00 9.99
C HIS A 271 3.38 27.92 10.93
N PHE A 272 3.31 29.22 10.66
CA PHE A 272 2.68 30.17 11.58
C PHE A 272 1.15 30.14 11.53
N GLU A 273 0.55 29.81 10.38
CA GLU A 273 -0.92 29.75 10.26
C GLU A 273 -1.53 28.49 10.89
N GLN A 274 -0.79 27.38 11.00
CA GLN A 274 -1.33 26.15 11.59
C GLN A 274 -1.31 26.14 13.13
N ASP A 275 -0.41 26.88 13.77
CA ASP A 275 -0.35 26.93 15.24
C ASP A 275 -1.40 27.86 15.87
N GLU A 276 -1.94 28.84 15.13
CA GLU A 276 -2.99 29.75 15.64
C GLU A 276 -4.42 29.23 15.49
N GLU A 277 -4.68 28.19 14.69
CA GLU A 277 -6.03 27.65 14.47
C GLU A 277 -6.49 26.58 15.50
N LYS A 278 -5.89 26.56 16.70
CA LYS A 278 -6.43 25.80 17.85
C LYS A 278 -7.21 26.70 18.79
N GLY A 279 -8.35 27.18 18.32
CA GLY A 279 -9.28 27.91 19.18
C GLY A 279 -10.59 28.19 18.48
N THR A 280 -11.52 27.25 18.50
CA THR A 280 -12.94 27.47 18.81
C THR A 280 -13.70 26.15 18.68
N ASP A 281 -14.12 25.62 19.83
CA ASP A 281 -15.16 24.60 19.94
C ASP A 281 -16.45 25.10 19.30
N GLN A 282 -16.92 24.44 18.24
CA GLN A 282 -18.31 24.54 17.81
C GLN A 282 -18.88 23.20 17.32
N GLY A 283 -19.79 22.67 18.13
CA GLY A 283 -21.01 22.03 17.65
C GLY A 283 -20.86 20.69 16.93
N HIS A 284 -20.95 19.63 17.71
CA HIS A 284 -21.07 18.24 17.28
C HIS A 284 -22.32 18.03 16.38
N LYS A 285 -22.22 18.29 15.08
CA LYS A 285 -23.18 17.76 14.10
C LYS A 285 -22.81 16.32 13.82
N ILE A 286 -23.59 15.39 14.39
CA ILE A 286 -23.56 13.97 14.06
C ILE A 286 -24.03 13.85 12.61
N THR A 287 -23.11 13.96 11.66
CA THR A 287 -23.30 13.40 10.33
C THR A 287 -22.46 12.14 10.29
N ASN A 288 -23.11 10.98 10.23
CA ASN A 288 -22.51 9.69 9.87
C ASN A 288 -21.95 9.80 8.45
N ASN A 289 -20.82 10.49 8.29
CA ASN A 289 -20.01 10.41 7.10
C ASN A 289 -18.90 9.43 7.46
N SER A 290 -19.02 8.21 6.94
CA SER A 290 -17.96 7.20 6.97
C SER A 290 -16.62 7.90 6.78
N ALA A 291 -15.74 7.82 7.77
CA ALA A 291 -14.41 8.40 7.62
C ALA A 291 -13.79 7.82 6.36
N PRO A 292 -13.15 8.64 5.50
CA PRO A 292 -12.46 8.12 4.33
C PRO A 292 -11.50 7.02 4.79
N ILE A 293 -11.51 5.86 4.12
CA ILE A 293 -10.79 4.64 4.51
C ILE A 293 -9.33 4.97 4.88
N LEU A 294 -8.73 5.82 4.05
CA LEU A 294 -7.35 6.22 4.22
C LEU A 294 -7.14 7.10 5.47
N LYS A 295 -8.11 7.94 5.84
CA LYS A 295 -8.01 8.75 7.08
C LYS A 295 -8.08 7.88 8.32
N GLU A 296 -8.88 6.82 8.31
CA GLU A 296 -8.88 5.83 9.38
C GLU A 296 -7.53 5.09 9.43
N LEU A 297 -7.02 4.69 8.27
CA LEU A 297 -5.72 4.04 8.14
C LEU A 297 -4.55 4.92 8.61
N MET A 298 -4.61 6.22 8.30
CA MET A 298 -3.60 7.22 8.67
C MET A 298 -3.76 7.74 10.10
N GLY A 299 -4.89 7.44 10.76
CA GLY A 299 -5.16 7.91 12.13
C GLY A 299 -4.21 7.30 13.16
N HIS A 300 -3.74 6.08 12.91
CA HIS A 300 -2.80 5.37 13.79
C HIS A 300 -1.37 5.42 13.23
N SER A 301 -0.39 5.75 14.10
CA SER A 301 1.02 5.87 13.74
C SER A 301 1.59 4.60 13.10
N ASP A 302 1.21 3.45 13.62
CA ASP A 302 1.78 2.15 13.25
C ASP A 302 1.23 1.72 11.88
N THR A 303 -0.08 1.90 11.67
CA THR A 303 -0.73 1.65 10.38
C THR A 303 -0.22 2.59 9.31
N ARG A 304 0.03 3.87 9.65
CA ARG A 304 0.69 4.82 8.75
C ARG A 304 2.09 4.34 8.38
N ALA A 305 2.91 3.91 9.33
CA ALA A 305 4.25 3.40 9.01
C ALA A 305 4.20 2.19 8.04
N ILE A 306 3.29 1.23 8.28
CA ILE A 306 3.06 0.09 7.38
C ILE A 306 2.66 0.57 5.99
N PHE A 307 1.72 1.51 5.93
CA PHE A 307 1.20 2.03 4.68
C PHE A 307 2.26 2.77 3.86
N ASN A 308 3.15 3.52 4.52
CA ASN A 308 4.21 4.28 3.86
C ASN A 308 5.27 3.34 3.33
N PHE A 309 5.63 2.34 4.13
CA PHE A 309 6.50 1.28 3.68
C PHE A 309 5.90 0.55 2.46
N LEU A 310 4.60 0.22 2.48
CA LEU A 310 3.91 -0.37 1.34
C LEU A 310 4.01 0.52 0.09
N LEU A 311 3.77 1.83 0.20
CA LEU A 311 3.89 2.75 -0.94
C LEU A 311 5.33 2.86 -1.45
N LEU A 312 6.31 2.89 -0.53
CA LEU A 312 7.72 2.89 -0.89
C LEU A 312 8.10 1.62 -1.64
N ASN A 313 7.74 0.46 -1.09
CA ASN A 313 8.04 -0.85 -1.66
C ASN A 313 7.35 -1.01 -3.02
N ALA A 314 6.07 -0.64 -3.13
CA ALA A 314 5.34 -0.63 -4.39
C ALA A 314 6.03 0.25 -5.45
N THR A 315 6.52 1.43 -5.07
CA THR A 315 7.24 2.31 -6.01
C THR A 315 8.53 1.67 -6.49
N PHE A 316 9.32 1.12 -5.58
CA PHE A 316 10.62 0.54 -5.91
C PHE A 316 10.50 -0.78 -6.68
N MET A 317 9.50 -1.59 -6.36
CA MET A 317 9.10 -2.77 -7.12
C MET A 317 8.90 -2.43 -8.61
N PHE A 318 8.25 -1.30 -8.95
CA PHE A 318 8.13 -0.89 -10.35
C PHE A 318 9.49 -0.56 -10.97
N VAL A 319 10.40 0.10 -10.24
CA VAL A 319 11.77 0.36 -10.73
C VAL A 319 12.51 -0.95 -11.05
N GLN A 320 12.43 -1.93 -10.16
CA GLN A 320 13.05 -3.24 -10.37
C GLN A 320 12.40 -4.01 -11.51
N PHE A 321 11.06 -4.03 -11.59
CA PHE A 321 10.32 -4.67 -12.66
C PHE A 321 10.74 -4.12 -14.03
N LEU A 322 10.85 -2.79 -14.15
CA LEU A 322 11.32 -2.14 -15.37
C LEU A 322 12.73 -2.56 -15.77
N TYR A 323 13.65 -2.54 -14.80
CA TYR A 323 15.03 -2.88 -15.05
C TYR A 323 15.21 -4.38 -15.36
N SER A 324 14.35 -5.23 -14.80
CA SER A 324 14.36 -6.68 -15.02
C SER A 324 14.15 -7.09 -16.48
N PHE A 325 13.18 -6.47 -17.18
CA PHE A 325 12.99 -6.73 -18.62
C PHE A 325 14.23 -6.37 -19.46
N ARG A 326 15.05 -5.43 -18.99
CA ARG A 326 16.25 -4.98 -19.70
C ARG A 326 17.48 -5.82 -19.37
N SER A 327 17.69 -6.17 -18.10
CA SER A 327 18.82 -7.00 -17.67
C SER A 327 18.63 -8.48 -18.06
N LYS A 328 17.38 -8.89 -18.33
CA LYS A 328 16.97 -10.28 -18.49
C LYS A 328 17.31 -11.12 -17.25
N SER A 329 17.46 -10.52 -16.07
CA SER A 329 17.69 -11.25 -14.81
C SER A 329 16.39 -11.92 -14.38
N LEU A 330 16.44 -13.23 -14.12
CA LEU A 330 15.30 -13.95 -13.57
C LEU A 330 15.12 -13.61 -12.09
N GLY A 331 16.22 -13.42 -11.36
CA GLY A 331 16.19 -13.08 -9.94
C GLY A 331 15.50 -11.76 -9.67
N LEU A 332 15.81 -10.72 -10.45
CA LEU A 332 15.15 -9.43 -10.30
C LEU A 332 13.69 -9.45 -10.77
N LEU A 333 13.37 -10.25 -11.79
CA LEU A 333 11.98 -10.45 -12.22
C LEU A 333 11.17 -11.09 -11.11
N SER A 334 11.70 -12.19 -10.55
CA SER A 334 11.12 -12.92 -9.43
C SER A 334 10.82 -12.01 -8.24
N ASP A 335 11.82 -11.23 -7.81
CA ASP A 335 11.70 -10.28 -6.70
C ASP A 335 10.54 -9.31 -6.96
N SER A 336 10.54 -8.64 -8.12
CA SER A 336 9.51 -7.66 -8.46
C SER A 336 8.09 -8.24 -8.61
N LEU A 337 7.95 -9.47 -9.13
CA LEU A 337 6.64 -10.12 -9.30
C LEU A 337 6.04 -10.58 -7.97
N HIS A 338 6.87 -11.10 -7.05
CA HIS A 338 6.42 -11.47 -5.71
C HIS A 338 5.97 -10.23 -4.93
N MET A 339 6.82 -9.18 -4.88
CA MET A 339 6.48 -7.90 -4.25
C MET A 339 5.20 -7.27 -4.82
N ALA A 340 4.93 -7.45 -6.13
CA ALA A 340 3.69 -6.99 -6.75
C ALA A 340 2.46 -7.70 -6.21
N LEU A 341 2.54 -9.01 -6.00
CA LEU A 341 1.48 -9.76 -5.35
C LEU A 341 1.33 -9.37 -3.89
N ASP A 342 2.41 -9.13 -3.15
CA ASP A 342 2.30 -8.72 -1.75
C ASP A 342 1.65 -7.35 -1.61
N CYS A 343 2.00 -6.41 -2.48
CA CYS A 343 1.34 -5.11 -2.56
C CYS A 343 -0.16 -5.27 -2.89
N MET A 344 -0.48 -6.12 -3.87
CA MET A 344 -1.87 -6.43 -4.22
C MET A 344 -2.63 -7.03 -3.03
N SER A 345 -1.96 -7.84 -2.22
CA SER A 345 -2.55 -8.56 -1.10
C SER A 345 -2.76 -7.69 0.12
N LEU A 346 -1.85 -6.74 0.37
CA LEU A 346 -2.09 -5.68 1.34
C LEU A 346 -3.27 -4.80 0.90
N VAL A 347 -3.37 -4.44 -0.38
CA VAL A 347 -4.53 -3.70 -0.91
C VAL A 347 -5.82 -4.49 -0.77
N LEU A 348 -5.83 -5.78 -1.15
CA LEU A 348 -6.99 -6.65 -0.98
C LEU A 348 -7.35 -6.83 0.49
N GLY A 349 -6.37 -6.97 1.38
CA GLY A 349 -6.57 -7.06 2.83
C GLY A 349 -7.16 -5.77 3.41
N LEU A 350 -6.70 -4.59 2.96
CA LEU A 350 -7.26 -3.30 3.34
C LEU A 350 -8.71 -3.14 2.87
N ILE A 351 -8.99 -3.47 1.61
CA ILE A 351 -10.34 -3.46 1.05
C ILE A 351 -11.24 -4.43 1.83
N ALA A 352 -10.75 -5.64 2.11
CA ALA A 352 -11.49 -6.64 2.84
C ALA A 352 -11.77 -6.21 4.29
N GLY A 353 -10.79 -5.61 4.97
CA GLY A 353 -10.97 -5.07 6.32
C GLY A 353 -12.04 -3.99 6.38
N VAL A 354 -12.11 -3.10 5.39
CA VAL A 354 -13.15 -2.07 5.32
C VAL A 354 -14.52 -2.69 5.03
N ILE A 355 -14.60 -3.60 4.06
CA ILE A 355 -15.86 -4.26 3.69
C ILE A 355 -16.38 -5.15 4.84
N SER A 356 -15.47 -5.78 5.60
CA SER A 356 -15.76 -6.62 6.77
C SER A 356 -16.36 -5.82 7.94
N LYS A 357 -16.00 -4.53 8.06
CA LYS A 357 -16.57 -3.62 9.07
C LYS A 357 -17.98 -3.14 8.74
N HIS A 358 -18.46 -3.30 7.51
CA HIS A 358 -19.81 -2.86 7.16
C HIS A 358 -20.84 -3.73 7.88
N GLU A 359 -21.77 -3.09 8.59
CA GLU A 359 -22.79 -3.75 9.40
C GLU A 359 -23.65 -4.70 8.56
N ILE A 360 -24.13 -5.78 9.18
CA ILE A 360 -24.99 -6.79 8.56
C ILE A 360 -26.30 -6.11 8.14
N ASP A 361 -26.46 -5.86 6.84
CA ASP A 361 -27.75 -5.46 6.27
C ASP A 361 -28.70 -6.67 6.32
N SER A 362 -29.70 -6.60 7.19
CA SER A 362 -30.70 -7.65 7.39
C SER A 362 -31.54 -7.94 6.14
N ASN A 363 -31.59 -7.00 5.18
CA ASN A 363 -32.27 -7.17 3.90
C ASN A 363 -31.29 -7.41 2.73
N GLY A 364 -29.99 -7.51 3.01
CA GLY A 364 -28.95 -7.69 2.00
C GLY A 364 -28.83 -9.14 1.50
N LYS A 365 -28.20 -9.31 0.33
CA LYS A 365 -27.92 -10.64 -0.26
C LYS A 365 -27.02 -11.54 0.62
N TYR A 366 -26.35 -10.97 1.61
CA TYR A 366 -25.39 -11.65 2.50
C TYR A 366 -25.81 -11.52 3.98
N PRO A 367 -26.72 -12.36 4.48
CA PRO A 367 -27.31 -12.21 5.82
C PRO A 367 -26.33 -12.46 6.98
N PHE A 368 -25.20 -13.12 6.73
CA PHE A 368 -24.14 -13.36 7.73
C PHE A 368 -23.01 -12.32 7.67
N GLY A 369 -23.16 -11.27 6.86
CA GLY A 369 -22.12 -10.26 6.63
C GLY A 369 -20.97 -10.76 5.75
N LEU A 370 -19.91 -9.93 5.66
CA LEU A 370 -18.77 -10.14 4.77
C LEU A 370 -17.47 -10.42 5.53
N LYS A 371 -17.55 -10.86 6.80
CA LYS A 371 -16.37 -11.14 7.63
C LYS A 371 -15.42 -12.17 7.01
N ASN A 372 -15.97 -13.21 6.38
CA ASN A 372 -15.16 -14.25 5.74
C ASN A 372 -14.43 -13.77 4.47
N PHE A 373 -14.76 -12.59 3.96
CA PHE A 373 -14.11 -12.00 2.80
C PHE A 373 -12.63 -11.69 3.07
N GLU A 374 -12.28 -11.31 4.30
CA GLU A 374 -10.89 -11.10 4.73
C GLU A 374 -10.07 -12.40 4.66
N ILE A 375 -10.63 -13.49 5.18
CA ILE A 375 -9.97 -14.81 5.17
C ILE A 375 -9.85 -15.30 3.72
N LEU A 376 -10.88 -15.09 2.90
CA LEU A 376 -10.87 -15.43 1.47
C LEU A 376 -9.77 -14.66 0.72
N ALA A 377 -9.63 -13.36 0.97
CA ALA A 377 -8.58 -12.54 0.37
C ALA A 377 -7.18 -13.08 0.75
N GLY A 378 -6.97 -13.45 2.01
CA GLY A 378 -5.74 -14.09 2.48
C GLY A 378 -5.47 -15.44 1.79
N PHE A 379 -6.49 -16.28 1.62
CA PHE A 379 -6.36 -17.55 0.90
C PHE A 379 -6.02 -17.36 -0.59
N THR A 380 -6.69 -16.41 -1.26
CA THR A 380 -6.42 -16.07 -2.66
C THR A 380 -4.99 -15.55 -2.82
N ASN A 381 -4.52 -14.67 -1.92
CA ASN A 381 -3.12 -14.23 -1.91
C ASN A 381 -2.16 -15.40 -1.83
N GLY A 382 -2.28 -16.24 -0.80
CA GLY A 382 -1.39 -17.39 -0.62
C GLY A 382 -1.34 -18.29 -1.86
N THR A 383 -2.51 -18.52 -2.49
CA THR A 383 -2.61 -19.30 -3.72
C THR A 383 -1.88 -18.66 -4.90
N LEU A 384 -1.98 -17.33 -5.08
CA LEU A 384 -1.27 -16.60 -6.13
C LEU A 384 0.26 -16.64 -5.92
N LEU A 385 0.72 -16.50 -4.67
CA LEU A 385 2.13 -16.60 -4.30
C LEU A 385 2.72 -17.97 -4.64
N VAL A 386 1.99 -19.05 -4.36
CA VAL A 386 2.39 -20.40 -4.77
C VAL A 386 2.46 -20.53 -6.30
N GLY A 387 1.49 -19.94 -7.02
CA GLY A 387 1.48 -19.93 -8.48
C GLY A 387 2.70 -19.23 -9.08
N ILE A 388 3.01 -18.03 -8.59
CA ILE A 388 4.17 -17.26 -9.08
C ILE A 388 5.49 -17.95 -8.69
N SER A 389 5.62 -18.41 -7.45
CA SER A 389 6.80 -19.17 -7.02
C SER A 389 7.02 -20.42 -7.90
N GLY A 390 5.96 -21.17 -8.22
CA GLY A 390 6.04 -22.31 -9.13
C GLY A 390 6.50 -21.93 -10.54
N SER A 391 6.00 -20.79 -11.07
CA SER A 391 6.41 -20.27 -12.38
C SER A 391 7.89 -19.86 -12.41
N ILE A 392 8.34 -19.14 -11.37
CA ILE A 392 9.74 -18.72 -11.22
C ILE A 392 10.64 -19.95 -11.11
N LEU A 393 10.25 -20.94 -10.30
CA LEU A 393 11.02 -22.17 -10.13
C LEU A 393 11.16 -22.92 -11.46
N PHE A 394 10.06 -23.07 -12.22
CA PHE A 394 10.08 -23.73 -13.53
C PHE A 394 10.97 -22.98 -14.52
N GLU A 395 10.87 -21.65 -14.60
CA GLU A 395 11.70 -20.85 -15.50
C GLU A 395 13.17 -20.86 -15.08
N ALA A 396 13.47 -20.79 -13.77
CA ALA A 396 14.83 -20.85 -13.23
C ALA A 396 15.50 -22.19 -13.55
N ILE A 397 14.79 -23.31 -13.38
CA ILE A 397 15.27 -24.63 -13.79
C ILE A 397 15.52 -24.64 -15.30
N GLY A 398 14.61 -24.10 -16.10
CA GLY A 398 14.79 -23.97 -17.55
C GLY A 398 16.04 -23.18 -17.94
N ARG A 399 16.35 -22.09 -17.23
CA ARG A 399 17.56 -21.28 -17.44
C ARG A 399 18.84 -21.92 -16.93
N LEU A 400 18.76 -22.86 -15.99
CA LEU A 400 19.91 -23.65 -15.57
C LEU A 400 20.38 -24.59 -16.69
N PHE A 401 19.45 -25.13 -17.48
CA PHE A 401 19.77 -25.95 -18.65
C PHE A 401 20.09 -25.12 -19.89
N ASN A 402 19.44 -23.97 -20.08
CA ASN A 402 19.68 -23.05 -21.19
C ASN A 402 20.16 -21.70 -20.63
N PRO A 403 21.47 -21.54 -20.38
CA PRO A 403 22.00 -20.33 -19.76
C PRO A 403 21.72 -19.11 -20.63
N VAL A 404 21.19 -18.06 -20.01
CA VAL A 404 20.98 -16.75 -20.63
C VAL A 404 21.99 -15.80 -20.02
N HIS A 405 22.84 -15.20 -20.86
CA HIS A 405 23.80 -14.22 -20.39
C HIS A 405 23.10 -12.99 -19.80
N LEU A 406 23.42 -12.70 -18.55
CA LEU A 406 22.96 -11.48 -17.89
C LEU A 406 23.58 -10.28 -18.58
N GLN A 407 22.74 -9.36 -19.05
CA GLN A 407 23.21 -8.11 -19.63
C GLN A 407 23.34 -7.08 -18.52
N LYS A 408 24.42 -6.28 -18.56
CA LYS A 408 24.57 -5.09 -17.70
C LYS A 408 24.61 -5.40 -16.19
N THR A 409 25.53 -6.28 -15.79
CA THR A 409 25.66 -6.74 -14.41
C THR A 409 25.99 -5.63 -13.41
N THR A 410 26.69 -4.57 -13.82
CA THR A 410 27.03 -3.46 -12.92
C THR A 410 25.78 -2.67 -12.53
N GLU A 411 24.90 -2.44 -13.49
CA GLU A 411 23.65 -1.73 -13.32
C GLU A 411 22.64 -2.58 -12.53
N LEU A 412 22.62 -3.90 -12.74
CA LEU A 412 21.83 -4.86 -11.96
C LEU A 412 22.21 -4.84 -10.47
N ILE A 413 23.51 -4.73 -10.16
CA ILE A 413 23.99 -4.57 -8.78
C ILE A 413 23.44 -3.28 -8.16
N ILE A 414 23.46 -2.15 -8.88
CA ILE A 414 22.98 -0.88 -8.35
C ILE A 414 21.48 -0.93 -8.03
N VAL A 415 20.65 -1.44 -8.96
CA VAL A 415 19.21 -1.57 -8.74
C VAL A 415 18.91 -2.50 -7.56
N SER A 416 19.63 -3.61 -7.44
CA SER A 416 19.42 -4.58 -6.35
C SER A 416 19.87 -4.02 -4.99
N ILE A 417 20.95 -3.22 -4.94
CA ILE A 417 21.38 -2.52 -3.73
C ILE A 417 20.36 -1.46 -3.32
N LEU A 418 19.82 -0.69 -4.26
CA LEU A 418 18.77 0.29 -3.96
C LEU A 418 17.52 -0.40 -3.40
N GLY A 419 17.14 -1.57 -3.93
CA GLY A 419 16.02 -2.36 -3.41
C GLY A 419 16.26 -2.88 -2.01
N LEU A 420 17.47 -3.38 -1.76
CA LEU A 420 17.90 -3.76 -0.42
C LEU A 420 17.82 -2.58 0.55
N LEU A 421 18.26 -1.38 0.14
CA LEU A 421 18.17 -0.18 0.98
C LEU A 421 16.72 0.21 1.28
N VAL A 422 15.81 0.09 0.31
CA VAL A 422 14.37 0.34 0.53
C VAL A 422 13.79 -0.67 1.54
N ASN A 423 14.10 -1.96 1.39
CA ASN A 423 13.67 -3.00 2.33
C ASN A 423 14.23 -2.76 3.73
N LEU A 424 15.50 -2.34 3.84
CA LEU A 424 16.12 -1.96 5.12
C LEU A 424 15.46 -0.73 5.74
N VAL A 425 15.13 0.30 4.96
CA VAL A 425 14.37 1.46 5.45
C VAL A 425 13.02 1.01 6.03
N GLY A 426 12.37 0.03 5.40
CA GLY A 426 11.20 -0.65 5.97
C GLY A 426 11.47 -1.20 7.37
N ILE A 427 12.47 -2.07 7.50
CA ILE A 427 12.85 -2.67 8.78
C ILE A 427 13.14 -1.59 9.84
N PHE A 428 13.87 -0.53 9.50
CA PHE A 428 14.18 0.54 10.43
C PHE A 428 12.95 1.38 10.81
N ALA A 429 12.03 1.62 9.88
CA ALA A 429 10.78 2.32 10.13
C ALA A 429 9.90 1.53 11.12
N PHE A 430 9.88 0.19 11.02
CA PHE A 430 9.21 -0.68 11.99
C PHE A 430 9.88 -0.67 13.38
N ASN A 431 11.22 -0.60 13.43
CA ASN A 431 11.94 -0.70 14.71
C ASN A 431 11.89 0.60 15.56
N HIS A 432 11.71 1.77 14.94
CA HIS A 432 11.68 3.05 15.67
C HIS A 432 10.30 3.41 16.27
N GLY A 433 9.24 2.69 15.90
CA GLY A 433 7.89 2.92 16.44
C GLY A 433 7.74 2.63 17.94
N HIS A 434 8.67 1.88 18.56
CA HIS A 434 8.41 1.26 19.86
C HIS A 434 9.35 1.60 21.01
N SER A 435 10.34 2.51 20.86
CA SER A 435 11.30 2.75 21.97
C SER A 435 11.07 4.00 22.83
N HIS A 436 10.18 4.94 22.48
CA HIS A 436 10.09 6.21 23.23
C HIS A 436 8.66 6.71 23.44
N GLY A 437 8.03 6.27 24.52
CA GLY A 437 6.69 6.72 24.94
C GLY A 437 6.40 6.56 26.43
N HIS A 438 7.38 6.78 27.31
CA HIS A 438 7.11 6.97 28.74
C HIS A 438 6.91 8.47 29.00
N SER A 439 5.66 8.94 29.08
CA SER A 439 5.35 10.26 29.64
C SER A 439 4.15 10.15 30.59
N HIS A 440 4.46 10.11 31.88
CA HIS A 440 3.53 10.26 32.99
C HIS A 440 2.93 11.67 32.98
N GLY A 441 1.62 11.77 32.76
CA GLY A 441 0.84 13.00 32.89
C GLY A 441 -0.44 12.73 33.66
N HIS A 442 -0.40 12.96 34.98
CA HIS A 442 -1.56 12.86 35.87
C HIS A 442 -2.41 14.14 35.75
N SER A 443 -3.70 13.99 35.41
CA SER A 443 -4.72 15.00 35.72
C SER A 443 -6.01 14.30 36.14
N HIS A 444 -6.47 14.66 37.34
CA HIS A 444 -7.60 14.08 38.03
C HIS A 444 -8.90 14.78 37.61
N GLY A 445 -9.76 14.06 36.90
CA GLY A 445 -11.13 14.46 36.58
C GLY A 445 -12.09 13.34 36.95
N SER A 446 -12.84 13.55 38.03
CA SER A 446 -13.78 12.60 38.62
C SER A 446 -15.09 12.55 37.80
N SER A 447 -15.35 11.45 37.11
CA SER A 447 -16.71 11.03 36.77
C SER A 447 -16.77 9.51 36.58
N HIS A 448 -17.64 8.90 37.37
CA HIS A 448 -17.83 7.47 37.56
C HIS A 448 -18.57 6.81 36.39
N SER A 449 -17.92 5.85 35.73
CA SER A 449 -18.57 4.66 35.17
C SER A 449 -17.49 3.62 34.91
N HIS A 450 -17.56 2.56 35.71
CA HIS A 450 -16.57 1.53 35.93
C HIS A 450 -16.63 0.45 34.83
N GLU A 451 -15.53 0.18 34.14
CA GLU A 451 -14.99 -1.18 34.00
C GLU A 451 -13.57 -1.10 33.39
N HIS A 452 -12.62 -1.49 34.22
CA HIS A 452 -11.17 -1.58 34.06
C HIS A 452 -10.87 -3.02 33.61
N SER A 453 -10.21 -3.28 32.47
CA SER A 453 -8.75 -3.35 32.28
C SER A 453 -8.04 -4.43 33.11
N HIS A 454 -7.29 -5.37 32.50
CA HIS A 454 -5.82 -5.34 32.37
C HIS A 454 -5.15 -6.68 32.00
N GLY A 455 -4.90 -6.92 30.70
CA GLY A 455 -4.07 -8.02 30.22
C GLY A 455 -2.59 -7.73 30.03
N HIS A 456 -1.78 -8.08 31.02
CA HIS A 456 -0.34 -8.36 30.86
C HIS A 456 0.08 -9.46 31.82
N SER A 457 0.57 -10.59 31.30
CA SER A 457 1.98 -11.01 31.41
C SER A 457 2.14 -12.53 31.22
N HIS A 458 3.14 -12.88 30.42
CA HIS A 458 3.80 -14.18 30.33
C HIS A 458 3.96 -14.88 31.69
N GLU A 459 3.80 -16.21 31.75
CA GLU A 459 4.95 -17.05 32.08
C GLU A 459 4.70 -18.55 31.87
N HIS A 460 5.81 -19.21 31.59
CA HIS A 460 5.97 -20.62 31.37
C HIS A 460 5.59 -21.43 32.61
N SER A 461 4.89 -22.53 32.36
CA SER A 461 4.90 -23.78 33.13
C SER A 461 5.64 -23.74 34.47
N HIS A 462 4.98 -23.28 35.53
CA HIS A 462 5.11 -23.88 36.86
C HIS A 462 3.74 -23.85 37.53
N ALA A 463 3.47 -24.92 38.27
CA ALA A 463 2.16 -25.33 38.73
C ALA A 463 1.48 -24.34 39.72
N PRO A 464 0.23 -24.63 40.09
CA PRO A 464 -0.92 -23.76 39.93
C PRO A 464 -0.93 -22.60 40.94
N ASN A 465 -1.37 -21.43 40.47
CA ASN A 465 -2.27 -20.57 41.24
C ASN A 465 -3.07 -19.68 40.28
N CYS A 466 -4.27 -19.39 40.73
CA CYS A 466 -5.45 -18.89 40.08
C CYS A 466 -5.37 -17.43 39.57
N ASP A 467 -6.22 -17.20 38.56
CA ASP A 467 -6.91 -15.95 38.19
C ASP A 467 -6.37 -15.06 37.05
N SER A 468 -7.35 -14.69 36.20
CA SER A 468 -7.44 -13.66 35.14
C SER A 468 -6.92 -14.00 33.73
N GLU A 469 -7.87 -14.34 32.87
CA GLU A 469 -7.81 -14.46 31.41
C GLU A 469 -7.82 -13.05 30.79
N ASP A 470 -6.82 -12.70 29.99
CA ASP A 470 -6.85 -11.48 29.18
C ASP A 470 -6.38 -11.72 27.74
N GLU A 471 -7.22 -11.22 26.82
CA GLU A 471 -7.14 -11.32 25.37
C GLU A 471 -6.10 -10.35 24.77
N HIS A 472 -4.84 -10.76 24.61
CA HIS A 472 -3.88 -10.01 23.77
C HIS A 472 -2.89 -10.95 23.07
N ASP A 473 -3.23 -11.51 21.90
CA ASP A 473 -2.21 -12.14 21.03
C ASP A 473 -2.46 -12.07 19.52
N HIS A 474 -3.65 -11.65 19.04
CA HIS A 474 -3.92 -11.65 17.59
C HIS A 474 -3.24 -10.51 16.80
N MET A 475 -2.89 -9.39 17.42
CA MET A 475 -2.17 -8.31 16.71
C MET A 475 -0.68 -8.63 16.46
N ASN A 476 -0.09 -9.52 17.28
CA ASN A 476 1.30 -9.91 17.13
C ASN A 476 1.54 -10.75 15.87
N ASP A 477 0.59 -11.60 15.48
CA ASP A 477 0.74 -12.48 14.32
C ASP A 477 0.77 -11.71 12.99
N ASN A 478 -0.09 -10.71 12.83
CA ASN A 478 -0.13 -9.92 11.58
C ASN A 478 1.14 -9.07 11.44
N MET A 479 1.61 -8.47 12.54
CA MET A 479 2.87 -7.73 12.60
C MET A 479 4.09 -8.64 12.33
N LYS A 480 4.11 -9.83 12.94
CA LYS A 480 5.14 -10.85 12.70
C LYS A 480 5.11 -11.33 11.25
N GLY A 481 3.92 -11.44 10.65
CA GLY A 481 3.73 -11.74 9.23
C GLY A 481 4.36 -10.67 8.33
N ILE A 482 4.08 -9.40 8.59
CA ILE A 482 4.69 -8.26 7.86
C ILE A 482 6.21 -8.26 8.05
N PHE A 483 6.72 -8.45 9.27
CA PHE A 483 8.16 -8.49 9.53
C PHE A 483 8.86 -9.65 8.81
N LEU A 484 8.31 -10.86 8.89
CA LEU A 484 8.84 -12.04 8.18
C LEU A 484 8.82 -11.84 6.66
N HIS A 485 7.78 -11.19 6.15
CA HIS A 485 7.67 -10.84 4.74
C HIS A 485 8.77 -9.84 4.30
N ILE A 486 8.97 -8.75 5.04
CA ILE A 486 10.04 -7.76 4.74
C ILE A 486 11.42 -8.42 4.81
N MET A 487 11.61 -9.33 5.76
CA MET A 487 12.85 -10.10 5.86
C MET A 487 13.07 -11.00 4.64
N ALA A 488 12.01 -11.61 4.11
CA ALA A 488 12.09 -12.41 2.89
C ALA A 488 12.48 -11.55 1.67
N ASP A 489 11.88 -10.36 1.52
CA ASP A 489 12.21 -9.43 0.43
C ASP A 489 13.66 -8.92 0.54
N ALA A 490 14.12 -8.61 1.75
CA ALA A 490 15.51 -8.23 1.99
C ALA A 490 16.49 -9.38 1.62
N LEU A 491 16.17 -10.62 2.02
CA LEU A 491 16.97 -11.79 1.68
C LEU A 491 16.95 -12.08 0.16
N GLY A 492 15.82 -11.84 -0.51
CA GLY A 492 15.70 -11.93 -1.96
C GLY A 492 16.64 -10.96 -2.67
N SER A 493 16.58 -9.67 -2.31
CA SER A 493 17.49 -8.64 -2.83
C SER A 493 18.96 -8.99 -2.57
N VAL A 494 19.31 -9.49 -1.38
CA VAL A 494 20.67 -9.96 -1.07
C VAL A 494 21.09 -11.11 -2.00
N GLY A 495 20.21 -12.08 -2.23
CA GLY A 495 20.44 -13.19 -3.14
C GLY A 495 20.77 -12.73 -4.56
N VAL A 496 20.02 -11.77 -5.09
CA VAL A 496 20.25 -11.18 -6.42
C VAL A 496 21.56 -10.38 -6.49
N VAL A 497 21.91 -9.64 -5.43
CA VAL A 497 23.20 -8.93 -5.35
C VAL A 497 24.36 -9.91 -5.39
N ILE A 498 24.32 -10.95 -4.54
CA ILE A 498 25.39 -11.96 -4.45
C ILE A 498 25.50 -12.72 -5.77
N SER A 499 24.39 -13.16 -6.36
CA SER A 499 24.41 -13.88 -7.64
C SER A 499 25.03 -13.05 -8.75
N THR A 500 24.68 -11.76 -8.82
CA THR A 500 25.22 -10.85 -9.84
C THR A 500 26.72 -10.62 -9.66
N ILE A 501 27.18 -10.45 -8.42
CA ILE A 501 28.61 -10.33 -8.10
C ILE A 501 29.35 -11.61 -8.52
N LEU A 502 28.82 -12.78 -8.19
CA LEU A 502 29.42 -14.07 -8.56
C LEU A 502 29.47 -14.25 -10.08
N THR A 503 28.39 -13.95 -10.81
CA THR A 503 28.39 -14.01 -12.27
C THR A 503 29.42 -13.06 -12.88
N LYS A 504 29.65 -11.88 -12.29
CA LYS A 504 30.67 -10.94 -12.77
C LYS A 504 32.11 -11.44 -12.61
N TYR A 505 32.41 -12.18 -11.54
CA TYR A 505 33.77 -12.67 -11.28
C TYR A 505 34.06 -14.06 -11.84
N PHE A 506 33.10 -14.99 -11.75
CA PHE A 506 33.26 -16.37 -12.19
C PHE A 506 32.78 -16.61 -13.63
N SER A 507 32.12 -15.62 -14.26
CA SER A 507 31.58 -15.70 -15.64
C SER A 507 30.65 -16.90 -15.88
N TRP A 508 30.05 -17.45 -14.83
CA TRP A 508 29.05 -18.51 -14.93
C TRP A 508 27.65 -17.92 -14.81
N ASP A 509 26.82 -18.15 -15.82
CA ASP A 509 25.45 -17.59 -15.89
C ASP A 509 24.46 -18.34 -14.98
N GLY A 510 24.88 -19.43 -14.32
CA GLY A 510 24.02 -20.26 -13.47
C GLY A 510 23.68 -19.67 -12.10
N PHE A 511 24.40 -18.65 -11.62
CA PHE A 511 24.17 -18.10 -10.28
C PHE A 511 22.82 -17.40 -10.12
N ASP A 512 22.34 -16.67 -11.15
CA ASP A 512 21.03 -15.99 -11.12
C ASP A 512 19.86 -16.99 -11.07
N PRO A 513 19.84 -18.05 -11.90
CA PRO A 513 18.90 -19.16 -11.74
C PRO A 513 18.94 -19.82 -10.35
N ILE A 514 20.14 -20.06 -9.78
CA ILE A 514 20.26 -20.67 -8.45
C ILE A 514 19.67 -19.76 -7.37
N ALA A 515 20.01 -18.47 -7.38
CA ALA A 515 19.42 -17.51 -6.45
C ALA A 515 17.90 -17.46 -6.59
N SER A 516 17.39 -17.49 -7.82
CA SER A 516 15.96 -17.50 -8.09
C SER A 516 15.26 -18.77 -7.58
N ILE A 517 15.90 -19.94 -7.69
CA ILE A 517 15.40 -21.20 -7.10
C ILE A 517 15.30 -21.08 -5.58
N ILE A 518 16.32 -20.51 -4.93
CA ILE A 518 16.34 -20.30 -3.48
C ILE A 518 15.20 -19.36 -3.08
N ILE A 519 15.06 -18.21 -3.75
CA ILE A 519 14.01 -17.22 -3.47
C ILE A 519 12.61 -17.83 -3.69
N ALA A 520 12.38 -18.50 -4.82
CA ALA A 520 11.12 -19.17 -5.10
C ALA A 520 10.79 -20.22 -4.04
N THR A 521 11.77 -21.00 -3.59
CA THR A 521 11.58 -22.00 -2.52
C THR A 521 11.21 -21.34 -1.19
N LEU A 522 11.86 -20.23 -0.82
CA LEU A 522 11.53 -19.47 0.40
C LEU A 522 10.10 -18.91 0.35
N ILE A 523 9.71 -18.33 -0.79
CA ILE A 523 8.34 -17.85 -1.03
C ILE A 523 7.34 -19.00 -0.88
N PHE A 524 7.63 -20.15 -1.51
CA PHE A 524 6.75 -21.31 -1.46
C PHE A 524 6.56 -21.82 -0.04
N VAL A 525 7.67 -21.98 0.70
CA VAL A 525 7.65 -22.44 2.10
C VAL A 525 6.93 -21.44 3.00
N SER A 526 7.01 -20.14 2.72
CA SER A 526 6.26 -19.09 3.45
C SER A 526 4.76 -19.10 3.14
N ALA A 527 4.39 -19.33 1.87
CA ALA A 527 2.99 -19.29 1.42
C ALA A 527 2.17 -20.51 1.88
N VAL A 528 2.78 -21.71 1.98
CA VAL A 528 2.06 -22.94 2.36
C VAL A 528 1.41 -22.88 3.75
N PRO A 529 2.10 -22.45 4.83
CA PRO A 529 1.48 -22.23 6.14
C PRO A 529 0.33 -21.23 6.10
N LEU A 530 0.45 -20.16 5.30
CA LEU A 530 -0.59 -19.13 5.17
C LEU A 530 -1.86 -19.69 4.50
N ILE A 531 -1.69 -20.45 3.41
CA ILE A 531 -2.81 -21.16 2.76
C ILE A 531 -3.43 -22.17 3.73
N LYS A 532 -2.62 -22.95 4.44
CA LYS A 532 -3.12 -23.95 5.38
C LYS A 532 -3.96 -23.30 6.48
N SER A 533 -3.49 -22.20 7.07
CA SER A 533 -4.19 -21.48 8.13
C SER A 533 -5.51 -20.88 7.62
N THR A 534 -5.49 -20.20 6.48
CA THR A 534 -6.68 -19.58 5.89
C THR A 534 -7.69 -20.63 5.41
N ALA A 535 -7.23 -21.71 4.77
CA ALA A 535 -8.08 -22.84 4.38
C ALA A 535 -8.71 -23.51 5.59
N SER A 536 -7.95 -23.75 6.66
CA SER A 536 -8.45 -24.32 7.92
C SER A 536 -9.56 -23.45 8.50
N THR A 537 -9.37 -22.13 8.51
CA THR A 537 -10.35 -21.16 8.99
C THR A 537 -11.60 -21.13 8.10
N LEU A 538 -11.46 -21.16 6.76
CA LEU A 538 -12.58 -21.25 5.82
C LEU A 538 -13.36 -22.57 5.96
N LEU A 539 -12.67 -23.65 6.30
CA LEU A 539 -13.26 -24.96 6.59
C LEU A 539 -13.79 -25.07 8.03
N LEU A 540 -13.90 -23.94 8.75
CA LEU A 540 -14.47 -23.86 10.10
C LEU A 540 -13.75 -24.78 11.11
N SER A 541 -12.45 -24.99 10.92
CA SER A 541 -11.66 -25.80 11.84
C SER A 541 -11.63 -25.18 13.23
N ILE A 542 -11.73 -26.01 14.25
CA ILE A 542 -11.61 -25.61 15.66
C ILE A 542 -10.18 -25.85 16.11
N SER A 543 -9.66 -25.00 17.01
CA SER A 543 -8.34 -25.20 17.61
C SER A 543 -8.33 -26.45 18.50
N LYS A 544 -7.17 -27.11 18.63
CA LYS A 544 -7.04 -28.33 19.45
C LYS A 544 -7.51 -28.12 20.90
N THR A 545 -7.18 -26.98 21.50
CA THR A 545 -7.60 -26.63 22.87
C THR A 545 -9.13 -26.59 23.02
N LYS A 546 -9.84 -25.99 22.04
CA LYS A 546 -11.30 -25.94 22.05
C LYS A 546 -11.91 -27.30 21.72
N GLU A 547 -11.26 -28.09 20.88
CA GLU A 547 -11.66 -29.47 20.61
C GLU A 547 -11.64 -30.31 21.90
N ASP A 548 -10.60 -30.18 22.72
CA ASP A 548 -10.49 -30.87 24.01
C ASP A 548 -11.59 -30.40 24.98
N GLN A 549 -11.88 -29.09 25.03
CA GLN A 549 -13.00 -28.54 25.81
C GLN A 549 -14.36 -29.09 25.35
N ILE A 550 -14.59 -29.17 24.05
CA ILE A 550 -15.81 -29.74 23.46
C ILE A 550 -15.94 -31.23 23.82
N ARG A 551 -14.85 -31.99 23.71
CA ARG A 551 -14.83 -33.41 24.10
C ARG A 551 -15.15 -33.59 25.58
N ASN A 552 -14.54 -32.79 26.45
CA ASN A 552 -14.78 -32.83 27.88
C ASN A 552 -16.24 -32.52 28.22
N ILE A 553 -16.83 -31.46 27.65
CA ILE A 553 -18.22 -31.13 27.95
C ILE A 553 -19.20 -32.15 27.39
N LEU A 554 -18.93 -32.74 26.21
CA LEU A 554 -19.77 -33.80 25.65
C LEU A 554 -19.77 -35.03 26.56
N HIS A 555 -18.63 -35.37 27.15
CA HIS A 555 -18.54 -36.41 28.17
C HIS A 555 -19.32 -36.07 29.43
N GLU A 556 -19.26 -34.82 29.91
CA GLU A 556 -20.05 -34.37 31.06
C GLU A 556 -21.56 -34.42 30.77
N VAL A 557 -21.99 -33.99 29.57
CA VAL A 557 -23.40 -34.04 29.15
C VAL A 557 -23.90 -35.48 29.05
N GLN A 558 -23.06 -36.42 28.60
CA GLN A 558 -23.42 -37.83 28.55
C GLN A 558 -23.66 -38.44 29.95
N GLN A 559 -23.05 -37.86 30.98
CA GLN A 559 -23.21 -38.28 32.38
C GLN A 559 -24.42 -37.65 33.07
N VAL A 560 -25.11 -36.69 32.43
CA VAL A 560 -26.31 -36.07 32.98
C VAL A 560 -27.41 -37.13 33.12
N LYS A 561 -27.96 -37.25 34.32
CA LYS A 561 -29.04 -38.19 34.62
C LYS A 561 -30.24 -37.94 33.69
N GLY A 562 -30.69 -39.00 33.03
CA GLY A 562 -31.82 -38.95 32.08
C GLY A 562 -31.38 -38.82 30.62
N VAL A 563 -30.13 -38.46 30.33
CA VAL A 563 -29.58 -38.51 28.97
C VAL A 563 -29.21 -39.95 28.62
N ARG A 564 -29.75 -40.43 27.50
CA ARG A 564 -29.47 -41.78 26.96
C ARG A 564 -28.28 -41.76 26.01
N SER A 565 -28.27 -40.84 25.06
CA SER A 565 -27.23 -40.73 24.03
C SER A 565 -27.15 -39.33 23.44
N LEU A 566 -25.98 -39.02 22.91
CA LEU A 566 -25.69 -37.81 22.13
C LEU A 566 -25.46 -38.22 20.68
N THR A 567 -26.09 -37.51 19.75
CA THR A 567 -25.97 -37.79 18.32
C THR A 567 -25.64 -36.51 17.55
N THR A 568 -24.86 -36.69 16.48
CA THR A 568 -24.49 -35.62 15.53
C THR A 568 -23.97 -34.31 16.16
N PRO A 569 -23.02 -34.33 17.11
CA PRO A 569 -22.39 -33.10 17.57
C PRO A 569 -21.63 -32.44 16.41
N ARG A 570 -22.00 -31.21 16.04
CA ARG A 570 -21.22 -30.39 15.10
C ARG A 570 -20.99 -29.03 15.70
N PHE A 571 -19.72 -28.61 15.69
CA PHE A 571 -19.29 -27.34 16.22
C PHE A 571 -18.49 -26.60 15.17
N TRP A 572 -18.53 -25.28 15.20
CA TRP A 572 -17.75 -24.37 14.38
C TRP A 572 -17.36 -23.13 15.19
N PRO A 573 -16.30 -22.41 14.80
CA PRO A 573 -15.94 -21.16 15.45
C PRO A 573 -17.04 -20.11 15.26
N GLY A 574 -17.47 -19.50 16.37
CA GLY A 574 -18.44 -18.43 16.42
C GLY A 574 -17.80 -17.03 16.40
N PRO A 575 -18.62 -15.97 16.45
CA PRO A 575 -18.13 -14.60 16.64
C PRO A 575 -17.48 -14.43 18.03
N ARG A 576 -16.47 -13.55 18.12
CA ARG A 576 -15.78 -13.17 19.37
C ARG A 576 -15.20 -14.34 20.18
N ASN A 577 -14.50 -15.25 19.52
CA ASN A 577 -13.83 -16.39 20.17
C ASN A 577 -14.78 -17.44 20.79
N ASN A 578 -16.10 -17.29 20.68
CA ASN A 578 -17.07 -18.30 21.10
C ASN A 578 -17.05 -19.51 20.14
N VAL A 579 -17.55 -20.65 20.59
CA VAL A 579 -17.81 -21.81 19.73
C VAL A 579 -19.31 -21.92 19.53
N CYS A 580 -19.75 -21.99 18.29
CA CYS A 580 -21.13 -22.29 17.97
C CYS A 580 -21.29 -23.78 17.66
N GLY A 581 -22.45 -24.36 17.91
CA GLY A 581 -22.68 -25.74 17.53
C GLY A 581 -24.14 -26.16 17.55
N TYR A 582 -24.39 -27.39 17.13
CA TYR A 582 -25.65 -28.06 17.38
C TYR A 582 -25.38 -29.48 17.89
N VAL A 583 -26.22 -29.90 18.82
CA VAL A 583 -26.15 -31.24 19.41
C VAL A 583 -27.56 -31.78 19.56
N HIS A 584 -27.74 -33.04 19.18
CA HIS A 584 -28.99 -33.76 19.38
C HIS A 584 -28.87 -34.73 20.56
N ILE A 585 -29.72 -34.55 21.57
CA ILE A 585 -29.72 -35.29 22.83
C ILE A 585 -30.97 -36.17 22.89
N GLN A 586 -30.79 -37.46 23.11
CA GLN A 586 -31.89 -38.39 23.37
C GLN A 586 -32.05 -38.61 24.87
N VAL A 587 -33.27 -38.49 25.38
CA VAL A 587 -33.58 -38.69 26.80
C VAL A 587 -34.39 -39.96 27.04
N TYR A 588 -34.22 -40.55 28.22
CA TYR A 588 -35.00 -41.71 28.65
C TYR A 588 -36.46 -41.35 28.89
N ARG A 589 -37.34 -42.33 28.69
CA ARG A 589 -38.78 -42.20 28.90
C ARG A 589 -39.13 -41.74 30.32
N GLY A 590 -39.92 -40.69 30.41
CA GLY A 590 -40.45 -40.15 31.68
C GLY A 590 -39.61 -39.04 32.32
N GLU A 591 -38.44 -38.73 31.74
CA GLU A 591 -37.61 -37.62 32.19
C GLU A 591 -38.15 -36.27 31.71
N ASN A 592 -37.87 -35.20 32.47
CA ASN A 592 -38.30 -33.85 32.11
C ASN A 592 -37.34 -33.24 31.07
N THR A 593 -37.76 -33.26 29.80
CA THR A 593 -37.00 -32.71 28.66
C THR A 593 -36.60 -31.25 28.84
N SER A 594 -37.50 -30.43 29.40
CA SER A 594 -37.25 -28.99 29.60
C SER A 594 -36.19 -28.74 30.68
N TYR A 595 -36.20 -29.56 31.74
CA TYR A 595 -35.19 -29.50 32.79
C TYR A 595 -33.81 -29.91 32.27
N ILE A 596 -33.73 -31.04 31.55
CA ILE A 596 -32.48 -31.53 30.96
C ILE A 596 -31.94 -30.52 29.95
N LYS A 597 -32.80 -29.96 29.08
CA LYS A 597 -32.42 -28.92 28.12
C LYS A 597 -31.73 -27.74 28.81
N ARG A 598 -32.40 -27.16 29.80
CA ARG A 598 -31.88 -26.00 30.54
C ARG A 598 -30.59 -26.32 31.31
N GLN A 599 -30.45 -27.54 31.81
CA GLN A 599 -29.23 -27.98 32.48
C GLN A 599 -28.06 -28.07 31.48
N CYS A 600 -28.28 -28.70 30.33
CA CYS A 600 -27.26 -28.81 29.28
C CYS A 600 -26.89 -27.44 28.68
N GLU A 601 -27.86 -26.56 28.43
CA GLU A 601 -27.61 -25.17 27.95
C GLU A 601 -26.64 -24.45 28.89
N LYS A 602 -26.89 -24.48 30.20
CA LYS A 602 -26.00 -23.86 31.21
C LYS A 602 -24.59 -24.44 31.20
N MET A 603 -24.44 -25.74 30.93
CA MET A 603 -23.12 -26.36 30.84
C MET A 603 -22.35 -25.76 29.67
N PHE A 604 -22.97 -25.64 28.48
CA PHE A 604 -22.32 -25.07 27.30
C PHE A 604 -22.02 -23.57 27.48
N GLU A 605 -22.97 -22.80 28.03
CA GLU A 605 -22.79 -21.38 28.34
C GLU A 605 -21.60 -21.14 29.29
N SER A 606 -21.40 -22.02 30.28
CA SER A 606 -20.28 -21.89 31.23
C SER A 606 -18.89 -22.00 30.60
N ARG A 607 -18.81 -22.54 29.37
CA ARG A 607 -17.58 -22.68 28.58
C ARG A 607 -17.56 -21.73 27.38
N ASN A 608 -18.43 -20.72 27.36
CA ASN A 608 -18.55 -19.75 26.27
C ASN A 608 -18.87 -20.40 24.90
N MET A 609 -19.74 -21.42 24.93
CA MET A 609 -20.23 -22.12 23.74
C MET A 609 -21.72 -21.86 23.54
N ASP A 610 -22.09 -21.41 22.34
CA ASP A 610 -23.48 -21.20 21.92
C ASP A 610 -23.97 -22.41 21.12
N VAL A 611 -24.74 -23.27 21.77
CA VAL A 611 -25.10 -24.58 21.22
C VAL A 611 -26.61 -24.73 21.10
N MET A 612 -27.07 -24.97 19.87
CA MET A 612 -28.47 -25.34 19.64
C MET A 612 -28.70 -26.80 20.06
N LEU A 613 -29.49 -26.97 21.13
CA LEU A 613 -29.85 -28.28 21.64
C LEU A 613 -31.23 -28.72 21.14
N GLN A 614 -31.24 -29.80 20.35
CA GLN A 614 -32.45 -30.54 20.02
C GLN A 614 -32.58 -31.71 21.00
N ILE A 615 -33.72 -31.82 21.68
CA ILE A 615 -33.98 -32.91 22.62
C ILE A 615 -35.21 -33.67 22.18
N GLU A 616 -35.06 -34.98 22.03
CA GLU A 616 -36.14 -35.90 21.64
C GLU A 616 -36.16 -37.09 22.61
N ASN A 617 -37.33 -37.73 22.73
CA ASN A 617 -37.41 -38.95 23.52
C ASN A 617 -36.79 -40.11 22.74
N ASP A 618 -36.26 -41.08 23.46
CA ASP A 618 -35.60 -42.24 22.87
C ASP A 618 -36.50 -43.15 22.00
N TYR A 619 -37.82 -43.06 22.18
CA TYR A 619 -38.84 -43.81 21.43
C TYR A 619 -39.42 -43.06 20.23
N ASP A 620 -39.12 -41.77 20.06
CA ASP A 620 -39.57 -41.01 18.90
C ASP A 620 -38.69 -41.37 17.68
N ASP A 621 -39.30 -41.46 16.50
CA ASP A 621 -38.58 -41.68 15.24
C ASP A 621 -37.79 -40.42 14.87
N CYS A 622 -36.53 -40.34 15.32
CA CYS A 622 -35.62 -39.25 14.97
C CYS A 622 -35.11 -39.38 13.53
N TRP A 623 -35.08 -38.26 12.81
CA TRP A 623 -34.47 -38.15 11.48
C TRP A 623 -32.99 -38.60 11.45
N CYS A 624 -32.29 -38.47 12.58
CA CYS A 624 -30.88 -38.83 12.79
C CYS A 624 -30.60 -40.35 12.87
N ARG A 625 -31.63 -41.21 12.94
CA ARG A 625 -31.47 -42.68 13.00
C ARG A 625 -31.41 -43.37 11.63
N LYS A 626 -31.66 -42.65 10.54
CA LYS A 626 -31.50 -43.16 9.17
C LYS A 626 -30.06 -43.00 8.72
#